data_AF-A0A963YNB7-F1
#
_entry.id   AF-A0A963YNB7-F1
#
_cell.length_a   1.000
_cell.length_b   1.000
_cell.length_c   1.000
_cell.angle_alpha   90.00
_cell.angle_beta   90.00
_cell.angle_gamma   90.00
#
_symmetry.space_group_name_H-M   'P 1'
#
loop_
_entity.id
_entity.type
_entity.pdbx_description
1 polymer ?
#
loop_
_entity_poly.entity_id
_entity_poly.type
_entity_poly.pdbx_seq_one_letter_code
_entity_poly.pdbx_strand_id
1 'polypeptide(L)' 'MSGNQDQDEDRLQRIRETAYGLWEQAGYPEGQEHDFWLRAEEIVDGKDDKDVDAESADSFPASDPPSFNP' A
#
# COMPACT_ATOMS: atom_id res chain seq x y z
N MET A 1 -19.41 13.17 13.41
CA MET A 1 -18.28 12.34 13.89
C MET A 1 -18.05 11.35 12.78
N SER A 2 -16.98 11.34 12.00
CA SER A 2 -15.70 12.04 11.95
C SER A 2 -15.34 12.02 10.45
N GLY A 3 -14.96 13.15 9.85
CA GLY A 3 -14.72 13.24 8.40
C GLY A 3 -13.25 13.44 8.03
N ASN A 4 -12.34 13.24 8.98
CA ASN A 4 -10.90 13.43 8.77
C ASN A 4 -10.12 12.13 8.96
N GLN A 5 -10.61 11.21 9.82
CA GLN A 5 -9.87 10.00 10.19
C GLN A 5 -9.77 9.00 9.03
N ASP A 6 -10.82 8.87 8.22
CA ASP A 6 -10.86 7.96 7.08
C ASP A 6 -9.78 8.33 6.05
N GLN A 7 -9.65 9.64 5.77
CA GLN A 7 -8.64 10.17 4.85
C GLN A 7 -7.20 9.95 5.37
N ASP A 8 -6.99 10.11 6.67
CA ASP A 8 -5.70 9.84 7.30
C ASP A 8 -5.33 8.34 7.19
N GLU A 9 -6.29 7.45 7.42
CA GLU A 9 -6.11 6.00 7.32
C GLU A 9 -5.84 5.55 5.87
N ASP A 10 -6.60 6.07 4.90
CA ASP A 10 -6.40 5.82 3.47
C ASP A 10 -5.00 6.27 3.01
N ARG A 11 -4.57 7.47 3.44
CA ARG A 11 -3.22 7.98 3.15
C ARG A 11 -2.15 7.09 3.75
N LEU A 12 -2.26 6.74 5.03
CA LEU A 12 -1.32 5.86 5.71
C LEU A 12 -1.26 4.48 5.05
N GLN A 13 -2.39 3.97 4.57
CA GLN A 13 -2.47 2.69 3.86
C GLN A 13 -1.70 2.73 2.54
N ARG A 14 -1.84 3.80 1.75
CA ARG A 14 -1.05 3.96 0.51
C ARG A 14 0.44 4.09 0.78
N ILE A 15 0.82 4.80 1.86
CA ILE A 15 2.23 4.97 2.24
C ILE A 15 2.86 3.63 2.60
N ARG A 16 2.20 2.81 3.42
CA ARG A 16 2.73 1.48 3.77
C ARG A 16 2.87 0.56 2.56
N GLU A 17 1.90 0.57 1.64
CA GLU A 17 1.94 -0.28 0.43
C GLU A 17 3.09 0.15 -0.48
N THR A 18 3.28 1.46 -0.65
CA THR A 18 4.37 2.01 -1.46
C THR A 18 5.74 1.74 -0.81
N ALA A 19 5.87 1.95 0.51
CA ALA A 19 7.10 1.70 1.24
C ALA A 19 7.49 0.22 1.19
N TYR A 20 6.52 -0.67 1.39
CA TYR A 20 6.73 -2.12 1.32
C TYR A 20 7.14 -2.56 -0.09
N GLY A 21 6.46 -2.08 -1.13
CA GLY A 21 6.81 -2.40 -2.51
C GLY A 21 8.20 -1.89 -2.90
N LEU A 22 8.62 -0.71 -2.42
CA LEU A 22 9.97 -0.20 -2.63
C LEU A 22 11.03 -1.03 -1.89
N TRP A 23 10.74 -1.43 -0.65
CA TRP A 23 11.64 -2.24 0.18
C TRP A 23 11.81 -3.67 -0.35
N GLU A 24 10.72 -4.29 -0.82
CA GLU A 24 10.74 -5.62 -1.46
C GLU A 24 11.54 -5.57 -2.77
N GLN A 25 11.31 -4.57 -3.63
CA GLN A 25 12.08 -4.39 -4.87
C GLN A 25 13.57 -4.13 -4.62
N ALA A 26 13.91 -3.48 -3.51
CA ALA A 26 15.30 -3.25 -3.11
C ALA A 26 15.98 -4.49 -2.50
N GLY A 27 15.23 -5.58 -2.26
CA GLY A 27 15.78 -6.83 -1.73
C GLY A 27 16.00 -6.83 -0.22
N TYR A 28 15.14 -6.14 0.53
CA TYR A 28 15.14 -6.17 2.00
C TYR A 28 16.41 -5.61 2.67
N PRO A 29 16.89 -4.41 2.31
CA PRO A 29 18.00 -3.80 3.02
C PRO A 29 17.61 -3.48 4.47
N GLU A 30 18.25 -4.15 5.44
CA GLU A 30 18.11 -3.84 6.86
C GLU A 30 18.60 -2.40 7.15
N GLY A 31 17.80 -1.63 7.89
CA GLY A 31 18.14 -0.27 8.32
C GLY A 31 17.87 0.84 7.31
N GLN A 32 17.45 0.53 6.08
CA GLN A 32 17.00 1.53 5.10
C GLN A 32 15.48 1.65 5.01
N GLU A 33 14.74 0.88 5.81
CA GLU A 33 13.28 0.92 5.85
C GLU A 33 12.76 2.36 5.99
N HIS A 34 13.33 3.15 6.89
CA HIS A 34 12.92 4.53 7.13
C HIS A 34 13.06 5.44 5.89
N ASP A 35 14.13 5.30 5.11
CA ASP A 35 14.30 6.00 3.84
C ASP A 35 13.22 5.61 2.82
N PHE A 36 12.83 4.33 2.77
CA PHE A 36 11.73 3.89 1.91
C PHE A 36 10.38 4.41 2.38
N TRP A 37 10.15 4.50 3.68
CA TRP A 37 8.94 5.12 4.27
C TRP A 37 8.84 6.61 3.94
N LEU A 38 9.93 7.38 4.11
CA LEU A 38 9.99 8.81 3.75
C LEU A 38 9.73 9.02 2.26
N ARG A 39 10.34 8.19 1.41
CA ARG A 39 10.15 8.25 -0.04
C ARG A 39 8.72 7.88 -0.45
N ALA A 40 8.13 6.90 0.21
CA ALA A 40 6.74 6.53 0.00
C ALA A 40 5.77 7.64 0.42
N GLU A 41 6.04 8.32 1.52
CA GLU A 41 5.26 9.48 1.97
C GLU A 41 5.26 10.59 0.92
N GLU A 42 6.43 10.97 0.38
CA GLU A 42 6.53 11.97 -0.69
C GLU A 42 5.77 11.56 -1.97
N ILE A 43 5.80 10.26 -2.31
CA ILE A 43 5.12 9.72 -3.49
C ILE A 43 3.59 9.77 -3.32
N VAL A 44 3.07 9.46 -2.13
CA VAL A 44 1.63 9.45 -1.83
C VAL A 44 1.11 10.86 -1.65
N ASP A 45 1.81 11.70 -0.90
CA ASP A 45 1.47 13.11 -0.69
C ASP A 45 1.39 13.88 -2.03
N GLY A 46 2.33 13.61 -2.94
CA GLY A 46 2.29 14.17 -4.30
C GLY A 46 1.27 13.53 -5.26
N LYS A 47 0.64 12.41 -4.89
CA LYS A 47 -0.38 11.70 -5.69
C LYS A 47 -1.82 11.93 -5.21
N ASP A 48 -2.01 12.31 -3.95
CA ASP A 48 -3.33 12.48 -3.34
C ASP A 48 -4.12 13.70 -3.89
N ASP A 49 -3.55 14.49 -4.80
CA ASP A 49 -4.27 15.53 -5.56
C ASP A 49 -5.28 14.98 -6.59
N LYS A 50 -5.35 13.65 -6.79
CA LYS A 50 -6.24 13.03 -7.78
C LYS A 50 -6.88 11.77 -7.23
N ASP A 51 -8.12 11.91 -6.75
CA ASP A 51 -9.14 10.86 -6.74
C ASP A 51 -9.04 10.03 -8.03
N VAL A 52 -8.38 8.87 -7.94
CA VAL A 52 -8.64 7.78 -8.88
C VAL A 52 -9.84 7.03 -8.32
N ASP A 53 -11.02 7.58 -8.63
CA ASP A 53 -12.24 6.79 -8.82
C ASP A 53 -11.94 5.78 -9.94
N ALA A 54 -11.25 4.70 -9.55
CA ALA A 54 -11.08 3.51 -10.37
C ALA A 54 -11.87 2.41 -9.67
N GLU A 55 -13.18 2.57 -9.79
CA GLU A 55 -14.12 1.50 -10.15
C GLU A 55 -13.68 0.10 -9.69
N SER A 56 -14.32 -0.34 -8.60
CA SER A 56 -14.45 -1.74 -8.25
C SER A 56 -14.95 -2.54 -9.47
N ALA A 57 -14.03 -3.14 -10.21
CA ALA A 57 -14.33 -4.10 -11.24
C ALA A 57 -13.42 -5.31 -11.09
N ASP A 58 -14.03 -6.35 -10.51
CA ASP A 58 -13.75 -7.77 -10.73
C ASP A 58 -12.82 -8.51 -9.73
N SER A 59 -13.51 -9.15 -8.77
CA SER A 59 -13.36 -10.55 -8.41
C SER A 59 -12.02 -11.06 -7.88
N PHE A 60 -11.83 -10.97 -6.56
CA PHE A 60 -11.19 -12.09 -5.84
C PHE A 60 -11.89 -12.35 -4.51
N PRO A 61 -12.58 -13.49 -4.40
CA PRO A 61 -12.33 -14.32 -3.23
C PRO A 61 -12.01 -15.77 -3.61
N ALA A 62 -10.96 -16.29 -2.97
CA ALA A 62 -10.50 -17.68 -2.96
C ALA A 62 -9.62 -18.15 -4.14
N SER A 63 -8.45 -17.53 -4.31
CA SER A 63 -7.24 -18.38 -4.35
C SER A 63 -6.98 -18.87 -2.93
N ASP A 64 -7.82 -19.80 -2.48
CA ASP A 64 -7.42 -20.76 -1.46
C ASP A 64 -6.62 -21.82 -2.23
N PRO A 65 -5.30 -21.93 -2.07
CA PRO A 65 -4.62 -23.14 -2.46
C PRO A 65 -4.93 -24.20 -1.39
N PRO A 66 -5.72 -25.25 -1.65
CA PRO A 66 -5.59 -26.44 -0.84
C PRO A 66 -4.24 -27.07 -1.19
N SER A 67 -3.22 -26.69 -0.44
CA SER A 67 -2.00 -27.49 -0.33
C SER A 67 -2.42 -28.81 0.33
N PHE A 68 -2.70 -29.85 -0.47
CA PHE A 68 -2.67 -31.22 0.02
C PHE A 68 -2.15 -32.21 -1.03
N ASN A 69 -1.02 -32.83 -0.68
CA ASN A 69 -0.22 -33.80 -1.43
C ASN A 69 -0.66 -35.23 -1.08
N PRO A 70 -0.71 -36.14 -2.06
CA PRO A 70 0.23 -37.28 -2.02
C PRO A 70 1.08 -37.43 -3.29
#